data_AF-A0A352R0B4-F1
#
_entry.id   AF-A0A352R0B4-F1
#
_cell.length_a   1.000
_cell.length_b   1.000
_cell.length_c   1.000
_cell.angle_alpha   90.00
_cell.angle_beta   90.00
_cell.angle_gamma   90.00
#
_symmetry.space_group_name_H-M   'P 1'
#
loop_
_entity.id
_entity.type
_entity.pdbx_description
1 polymer ?
#
loop_
_entity_poly.entity_id
_entity_poly.type
_entity_poly.pdbx_seq_one_letter_code
_entity_poly.pdbx_strand_id
1 'polypeptide(L)'
;TTAAPAVQDAIIGVSVPNLTGGLSSMMPNHHISKPVLIGEIQDDGQFEVVSSTSGLVVGDAWSDFLPGSKDLIADWRAPLSCGNYNVTTGKCSGQNF
;
A
#
# COMPACT_ATOMS: atom_id res chain seq x y z
N THR A 1 4.22 21.09 -10.02
CA THR A 1 4.83 20.53 -11.25
C THR A 1 3.91 19.47 -11.82
N THR A 2 4.04 19.13 -13.10
CA THR A 2 3.30 18.04 -13.76
C THR A 2 4.22 16.93 -14.29
N ALA A 3 5.54 17.07 -14.11
CA ALA A 3 6.50 16.04 -14.49
C ALA A 3 6.31 14.80 -13.59
N ALA A 4 6.07 13.63 -14.20
CA ALA A 4 5.73 12.42 -13.47
C ALA A 4 6.75 12.00 -12.40
N PRO A 5 8.09 12.02 -12.65
CA PRO A 5 9.06 11.67 -11.61
C PRO A 5 9.00 12.61 -10.39
N ALA A 6 8.88 13.92 -10.64
CA ALA A 6 8.80 14.89 -9.56
C ALA A 6 7.50 14.77 -8.75
N VAL A 7 6.40 14.36 -9.38
CA VAL A 7 5.14 14.06 -8.67
C VAL A 7 5.25 12.77 -7.86
N GLN A 8 5.89 11.74 -8.41
CA GLN A 8 6.12 10.46 -7.74
C GLN A 8 6.95 10.64 -6.46
N ASP A 9 8.00 11.45 -6.50
CA ASP A 9 8.79 11.76 -5.30
C ASP A 9 7.99 12.58 -4.28
N ALA A 10 7.21 13.57 -4.76
CA ALA A 10 6.49 14.49 -3.90
C ALA A 10 5.24 13.89 -3.24
N ILE A 11 4.66 12.82 -3.80
CA ILE A 11 3.42 12.24 -3.28
C ILE A 11 3.64 11.36 -2.06
N ILE A 12 4.84 10.80 -1.86
CA ILE A 12 5.16 9.98 -0.69
C ILE A 12 5.03 10.83 0.59
N GLY A 13 4.23 10.36 1.54
CA GLY A 13 3.93 11.05 2.79
C GLY A 13 2.77 12.04 2.71
N VAL A 14 2.19 12.30 1.53
CA VAL A 14 0.96 13.09 1.42
C VAL A 14 -0.18 12.37 2.15
N SER A 15 -0.88 13.11 3.01
CA SER A 15 -2.02 12.63 3.79
C SER A 15 -3.27 13.43 3.48
N VAL A 16 -4.39 12.76 3.20
CA VAL A 16 -5.70 13.39 2.92
C VAL A 16 -6.83 12.68 3.66
N PRO A 17 -7.92 13.38 4.03
CA PRO A 17 -9.12 12.73 4.55
C PRO A 17 -9.67 11.71 3.54
N ASN A 18 -10.05 10.53 4.02
CA ASN A 18 -10.63 9.48 3.17
C ASN A 18 -12.11 9.25 3.51
N LEU A 19 -12.83 8.56 2.62
CA LEU A 19 -14.27 8.28 2.77
C LEU A 19 -14.59 7.15 3.77
N THR A 20 -13.56 6.48 4.31
CA THR A 20 -13.69 5.40 5.30
C THR A 20 -13.23 5.83 6.71
N GLY A 21 -13.03 7.13 6.92
CA GLY A 21 -12.57 7.72 8.17
C GLY A 21 -11.04 7.84 8.27
N GLY A 22 -10.59 8.92 8.92
CA GLY A 22 -9.17 9.20 9.16
C GLY A 22 -8.43 9.84 7.97
N LEU A 23 -7.10 9.89 8.07
CA LEU A 23 -6.20 10.45 7.07
C LEU A 23 -5.46 9.33 6.34
N SER A 24 -5.80 9.10 5.07
CA SER A 24 -5.08 8.16 4.22
C SER A 24 -3.76 8.79 3.78
N SER A 25 -2.65 8.09 4.01
CA SER A 25 -1.29 8.53 3.69
C SER A 25 -0.71 7.67 2.59
N MET A 26 -0.05 8.30 1.60
CA MET A 26 0.74 7.59 0.61
C MET A 26 2.06 7.11 1.22
N MET A 27 2.28 5.80 1.25
CA MET A 27 3.48 5.21 1.83
C MET A 27 4.60 5.03 0.80
N PRO A 28 5.87 4.88 1.22
CA PRO A 28 7.00 4.71 0.30
C PRO A 28 6.90 3.52 -0.65
N ASN A 29 6.11 2.51 -0.32
CA ASN A 29 5.80 1.37 -1.19
C ASN A 29 4.69 1.67 -2.24
N HIS A 30 4.29 2.94 -2.37
CA HIS A 30 3.17 3.44 -3.19
C HIS A 30 1.79 2.82 -2.88
N HIS A 31 1.63 2.22 -1.70
CA HIS A 31 0.31 1.87 -1.17
C HIS A 31 -0.16 2.94 -0.20
N ILE A 32 -1.48 3.11 -0.06
CA ILE A 32 -2.07 4.05 0.88
C ILE A 32 -2.48 3.36 2.18
N SER A 33 -2.49 4.09 3.29
CA SER A 33 -3.11 3.61 4.53
C SER A 33 -4.63 3.63 4.41
N LYS A 34 -5.29 2.56 4.87
CA LYS A 34 -6.77 2.44 4.87
C LYS A 34 -7.23 1.49 5.98
N PRO A 35 -8.46 1.62 6.50
CA PRO A 35 -8.99 0.60 7.39
C PRO A 35 -9.31 -0.68 6.61
N VAL A 36 -9.40 -1.81 7.31
CA VAL A 36 -9.99 -3.04 6.78
C VAL A 36 -11.35 -3.23 7.42
N LEU A 37 -12.36 -3.42 6.59
CA LEU A 37 -13.75 -3.62 6.99
C LEU A 37 -14.20 -5.00 6.48
N ILE A 38 -14.85 -5.77 7.34
CA ILE A 38 -15.55 -7.00 6.95
C ILE A 38 -17.04 -6.69 6.95
N GLY A 39 -17.69 -6.88 5.80
CA GLY A 39 -19.10 -6.62 5.60
C GLY A 39 -19.92 -7.88 5.42
N GLU A 40 -21.13 -7.89 5.99
CA GLU A 40 -22.14 -8.92 5.78
C GLU A 40 -23.25 -8.39 4.85
N ILE A 41 -23.61 -9.17 3.83
CA ILE A 41 -24.69 -8.83 2.90
C ILE A 41 -26.03 -9.07 3.59
N GLN A 42 -26.89 -8.06 3.58
CA GLN A 42 -28.22 -8.08 4.17
C GLN A 42 -29.29 -8.53 3.16
N ASP A 43 -30.50 -8.86 3.63
CA ASP A 43 -31.63 -9.29 2.78
C ASP A 43 -32.04 -8.26 1.72
N ASP A 44 -31.76 -6.98 1.96
CA ASP A 44 -32.01 -5.87 1.03
C ASP A 44 -30.85 -5.60 0.06
N GLY A 45 -29.78 -6.39 0.14
CA GLY A 45 -28.58 -6.26 -0.69
C GLY A 45 -27.58 -5.21 -0.23
N GLN A 46 -27.81 -4.53 0.91
CA GLN A 46 -26.84 -3.63 1.52
C GLN A 46 -25.76 -4.39 2.30
N PHE A 47 -24.69 -3.69 2.70
CA PHE A 47 -23.64 -4.23 3.57
C PHE A 47 -23.75 -3.65 4.98
N GLU A 48 -23.73 -4.50 6.00
CA GLU A 48 -23.46 -4.12 7.39
C GLU A 48 -21.98 -4.39 7.71
N VAL A 49 -21.30 -3.44 8.35
CA VAL A 49 -19.91 -3.64 8.81
C VAL A 49 -19.93 -4.40 10.13
N VAL A 50 -19.52 -5.66 10.10
CA VAL A 50 -19.51 -6.55 11.28
C VAL A 50 -18.16 -6.60 12.00
N SER A 51 -17.09 -6.13 11.36
CA SER A 51 -15.76 -6.00 11.97
C SER A 51 -14.94 -4.91 11.27
N SER A 52 -14.12 -4.22 12.05
CA SER A 52 -13.19 -3.19 11.56
C SER A 52 -11.88 -3.22 12.32
N THR A 53 -10.79 -2.88 11.63
CA THR A 53 -9.52 -2.58 12.30
C THR A 53 -9.67 -1.39 13.25
N SER A 54 -8.88 -1.33 14.34
CA SER A 54 -8.93 -0.22 15.31
C SER A 54 -8.50 1.14 14.73
N GLY A 55 -7.87 1.13 13.56
CA GLY A 55 -7.45 2.31 12.83
C GLY A 55 -7.04 1.94 11.41
N LEU A 56 -6.19 2.78 10.81
CA LEU A 56 -5.68 2.57 9.46
C LEU A 56 -4.55 1.54 9.47
N VAL A 57 -4.55 0.67 8.46
CA VAL A 57 -3.49 -0.30 8.21
C VAL A 57 -2.65 0.22 7.05
N VAL A 58 -1.33 0.14 7.20
CA VAL A 58 -0.38 0.37 6.11
C VAL A 58 -0.46 -0.81 5.15
N GLY A 59 -0.74 -0.55 3.88
CA GLY A 59 -0.79 -1.61 2.88
C GLY A 59 0.58 -2.24 2.69
N ASP A 60 0.61 -3.56 2.59
CA ASP A 60 1.78 -4.32 2.14
C ASP A 60 1.67 -4.60 0.64
N ALA A 61 2.79 -4.44 -0.08
CA ALA A 61 2.85 -4.68 -1.51
C ALA A 61 2.98 -6.18 -1.84
N TRP A 62 3.51 -6.96 -0.89
CA TRP A 62 3.85 -8.36 -1.10
C TRP A 62 3.27 -9.22 0.02
N SER A 63 3.01 -10.50 -0.26
CA SER A 63 2.50 -11.42 0.74
C SER A 63 3.65 -12.10 1.49
N ASP A 64 3.61 -12.03 2.82
CA ASP A 64 4.51 -12.76 3.73
C ASP A 64 4.37 -14.29 3.65
N PHE A 65 3.29 -14.79 3.02
CA PHE A 65 2.93 -16.21 3.05
C PHE A 65 3.23 -16.93 1.73
N LEU A 66 3.40 -16.20 0.63
CA LEU A 66 3.65 -16.81 -0.67
C LEU A 66 5.16 -16.98 -0.91
N PRO A 67 5.62 -18.19 -1.30
CA PRO A 67 7.04 -18.45 -1.53
C PRO A 67 7.73 -17.48 -2.50
N GLY A 68 6.99 -16.94 -3.47
CA GLY A 68 7.52 -16.01 -4.47
C GLY A 68 7.61 -14.55 -4.01
N SER A 69 6.98 -14.18 -2.89
CA SER A 69 6.89 -12.78 -2.46
C SER A 69 7.24 -12.50 -1.00
N LYS A 70 7.32 -13.53 -0.15
CA LYS A 70 7.56 -13.36 1.28
C LYS A 70 8.86 -12.64 1.65
N ASP A 71 9.83 -12.64 0.74
CA ASP A 71 11.13 -11.99 0.92
C ASP A 71 11.19 -10.64 0.18
N LEU A 72 10.08 -10.13 -0.34
CA LEU A 72 10.03 -8.91 -1.15
C LEU A 72 9.49 -7.73 -0.35
N ILE A 73 10.10 -6.57 -0.55
CA ILE A 73 9.59 -5.28 -0.12
C ILE A 73 9.54 -4.31 -1.31
N ALA A 74 8.77 -3.24 -1.14
CA ALA A 74 8.75 -2.10 -2.05
C ALA A 74 9.13 -0.83 -1.28
N ASP A 75 10.07 -0.05 -1.80
CA ASP A 75 10.37 1.30 -1.34
C ASP A 75 10.88 2.12 -2.53
N TRP A 76 10.10 3.12 -2.91
CA TRP A 76 10.40 3.97 -4.05
C TRP A 76 11.28 5.17 -3.68
N ARG A 77 11.61 5.37 -2.40
CA ARG A 77 12.52 6.41 -1.98
C ARG A 77 13.94 6.08 -2.42
N ALA A 78 14.68 7.12 -2.83
CA ALA A 78 16.12 7.00 -3.02
C ALA A 78 16.81 6.64 -1.69
N PRO A 79 17.84 5.78 -1.71
CA PRO A 79 18.49 5.20 -2.89
C PRO A 79 17.90 3.86 -3.37
N LEU A 80 16.88 3.30 -2.69
CA LEU A 80 16.40 1.96 -3.03
C LEU A 80 15.62 1.96 -4.36
N SER A 81 14.67 2.89 -4.49
CA SER A 81 13.86 3.12 -5.69
C SER A 81 13.41 1.84 -6.40
N CYS A 82 12.84 0.91 -5.64
CA CYS A 82 12.53 -0.44 -6.11
C CYS A 82 11.18 -0.94 -5.56
N GLY A 83 10.33 -1.44 -6.46
CA GLY A 83 9.05 -2.07 -6.09
C GLY A 83 9.12 -3.56 -5.76
N ASN A 84 10.22 -4.24 -6.11
CA ASN A 84 10.39 -5.68 -5.94
C ASN A 84 11.83 -5.96 -5.47
N TYR A 85 12.14 -5.46 -4.27
CA TYR A 85 13.45 -5.65 -3.65
C TYR A 85 13.41 -6.89 -2.77
N ASN A 86 14.25 -7.87 -3.08
CA ASN A 86 14.35 -9.07 -2.27
C ASN A 86 15.33 -8.84 -1.11
N VAL A 87 14.83 -8.84 0.13
CA VAL A 87 15.62 -8.52 1.34
C VAL A 87 16.67 -9.58 1.66
N THR A 88 16.49 -10.81 1.18
CA THR A 88 17.41 -11.93 1.40
C THR A 88 18.59 -11.89 0.42
N THR A 89 18.36 -11.51 -0.83
CA THR A 89 19.38 -11.49 -1.90
C THR A 89 19.95 -10.10 -2.18
N GLY A 90 19.30 -9.05 -1.70
CA GLY A 90 19.67 -7.66 -1.95
C GLY A 90 19.46 -7.21 -3.40
N LYS A 91 18.61 -7.91 -4.16
CA LYS A 91 18.38 -7.63 -5.59
C LYS A 91 17.03 -6.99 -5.81
N CYS A 92 17.03 -5.90 -6.58
CA CYS A 92 15.83 -5.36 -7.18
C CYS A 92 15.51 -6.10 -8.48
N SER A 93 14.26 -6.54 -8.66
CA SER A 93 13.81 -7.21 -9.88
C SER A 93 12.65 -6.45 -10.56
N GLY A 94 12.31 -6.85 -11.79
CA GLY A 94 11.17 -6.27 -12.52
C GLY A 94 11.29 -4.80 -12.88
N GLN A 95 12.51 -4.28 -13.07
CA GLN A 95 12.75 -2.86 -13.45
C GLN A 95 12.98 -2.64 -14.95
N ASN A 96 13.15 -3.71 -15.73
CA ASN A 96 13.36 -3.62 -17.18
C ASN A 96 12.09 -4.06 -17.90
N PHE A 97 11.39 -3.10 -18.51
CA PHE A 97 10.29 -3.31 -19.45
C PHE A 97 10.64 -2.66 -20.79
#